data_AF-A0A847L9N0-F1
#
_entry.id   AF-A0A847L9N0-F1
#
_cell.length_a   1.000
_cell.length_b   1.000
_cell.length_c   1.000
_cell.angle_alpha   90.00
_cell.angle_beta   90.00
_cell.angle_gamma   90.00
#
_symmetry.space_group_name_H-M   'P 1'
#
loop_
_entity.id
_entity.type
_entity.pdbx_description
1 polymer ?
#
loop_
_entity_poly.entity_id
_entity_poly.type
_entity_poly.pdbx_seq_one_letter_code
_entity_poly.pdbx_strand_id
1 'polypeptide(L)'
;MGIYLLKVNASIILFYLCYKLFFQRDTFWKMRRVYLLVSILFSFVYPLVSMEGWLKKQEPIMTALSAVQLDELLITPEGVGDTTAFSLENVFWTIFGVVVLLFLIRIIIQLISIMRQRIRGTKTELHGMPVIQVDEKITPFSFFKWIFINPELHTEDQIAEILEHELTHVRQWHSADVIVAQVQKTFCWFNPATWLMEREIRINLEYLADNQVLKSGFEPKKYQYHLLSLTYETGADSKLGNQFNVSPIKKRIKMMNSKKTKKAGLLKYALIIPVALAMLIISTMQDVIASTLHVEKTEIPVTEQAVAEPKPSVKIEIKEQPKKPEQLKIAVITDPKTNEKPNIFDEVVVVGYGFDDKEASDKKLKVYEVVEEPPVFPGGEMGMFQYLMMNIKYPAEAQKQKIEGRVMVQFVVNEIGKIESSKILRGIDPLLDAEALRVVNSMPNWTPGKQGGKNVSVRYTLPIQFKLQNDGKKDVETSKDKARTKSQEAVRKDILVVVDGKIVPFEKLNEIDPKNIENINVLKDKKATELYGDKGKNGVIIVTMRK
;
A
#
# COMPACT_ATOMS: atom_id res chain seq x y z
N MET A 1 -0.88 -23.67 -22.62
CA MET A 1 -1.43 -22.49 -21.91
C MET A 1 -0.45 -21.84 -20.92
N GLY A 2 0.20 -22.60 -20.02
CA GLY A 2 1.08 -22.02 -18.96
C GLY A 2 2.19 -21.08 -19.45
N ILE A 3 2.94 -21.47 -20.48
CA ILE A 3 4.04 -20.66 -21.05
C ILE A 3 3.55 -19.28 -21.52
N TYR A 4 2.35 -19.21 -22.11
CA TYR A 4 1.74 -17.95 -22.55
C TYR A 4 1.49 -17.01 -21.36
N LEU A 5 0.83 -17.50 -20.30
CA LEU A 5 0.61 -16.69 -19.09
C LEU A 5 1.92 -16.27 -18.42
N LEU A 6 2.97 -17.09 -18.47
CA LEU A 6 4.30 -16.73 -17.97
C LEU A 6 4.91 -15.58 -18.79
N LYS A 7 4.92 -15.68 -20.13
CA LYS A 7 5.38 -14.62 -21.05
C LYS A 7 4.62 -13.30 -20.78
N VAL A 8 3.28 -13.34 -20.73
CA VAL A 8 2.42 -12.18 -20.39
C VAL A 8 2.84 -11.55 -19.04
N ASN A 9 2.93 -12.35 -17.97
CA ASN A 9 3.19 -11.79 -16.63
C ASN A 9 4.60 -11.23 -16.46
N ALA A 10 5.61 -11.86 -17.07
CA ALA A 10 6.97 -11.35 -17.11
C ALA A 10 7.04 -9.97 -17.80
N SER A 11 6.33 -9.80 -18.92
CA SER A 11 6.27 -8.53 -19.65
C SER A 11 5.62 -7.40 -18.84
N ILE A 12 4.52 -7.69 -18.13
CA ILE A 12 3.83 -6.71 -17.28
C ILE A 12 4.76 -6.21 -16.17
N ILE A 13 5.54 -7.11 -15.56
CA ILE A 13 6.54 -6.76 -14.54
C ILE A 13 7.61 -5.84 -15.14
N LEU A 14 8.16 -6.19 -16.31
CA LEU A 14 9.18 -5.38 -16.99
C LEU A 14 8.67 -3.98 -17.33
N PHE A 15 7.52 -3.85 -18.00
CA PHE A 15 6.96 -2.55 -18.36
C PHE A 15 6.60 -1.70 -17.13
N TYR A 16 6.13 -2.31 -16.04
CA TYR A 16 5.87 -1.60 -14.80
C TYR A 16 7.17 -1.11 -14.12
N LEU A 17 8.25 -1.90 -14.15
CA LEU A 17 9.56 -1.47 -13.66
C LEU A 17 10.11 -0.30 -14.48
N CYS A 18 10.08 -0.39 -15.82
CA CYS A 18 10.43 0.73 -16.71
C CYS A 18 9.62 1.99 -16.41
N TYR A 19 8.31 1.86 -16.20
CA TYR A 19 7.45 2.99 -15.80
C TYR A 19 7.86 3.63 -14.47
N LYS A 20 8.12 2.81 -13.45
CA LYS A 20 8.49 3.26 -12.12
C LYS A 20 9.85 3.99 -12.11
N LEU A 21 10.80 3.53 -12.93
CA LEU A 21 12.14 4.12 -13.04
C LEU A 21 12.14 5.42 -13.87
N PHE A 22 11.52 5.44 -15.05
CA PHE A 22 11.71 6.51 -16.04
C PHE A 22 10.56 7.54 -16.11
N PHE A 23 9.30 7.12 -15.92
CA PHE A 23 8.11 7.90 -16.31
C PHE A 23 7.26 8.40 -15.14
N GLN A 24 7.29 7.76 -13.97
CA GLN A 24 6.40 8.10 -12.83
C GLN A 24 6.46 9.57 -12.38
N ARG A 25 7.61 10.24 -12.56
CA ARG A 25 7.84 11.64 -12.15
C ARG A 25 7.56 12.68 -13.25
N ASP A 26 7.29 12.27 -14.48
CA ASP A 26 7.07 13.22 -15.58
C ASP A 26 5.65 13.83 -15.54
N THR A 27 5.54 15.09 -15.96
CA THR A 27 4.25 15.80 -16.10
C THR A 27 3.58 15.57 -17.47
N PHE A 28 4.11 14.66 -18.31
CA PHE A 28 3.53 14.30 -19.60
C PHE A 28 2.39 13.29 -19.44
N TRP A 29 1.32 13.66 -18.74
CA TRP A 29 0.23 12.75 -18.34
C TRP A 29 -0.44 12.01 -19.51
N LYS A 30 -0.56 12.65 -20.69
CA LYS A 30 -1.06 11.99 -21.91
C LYS A 30 -0.11 10.87 -22.39
N MET A 31 1.20 11.11 -22.38
CA MET A 31 2.20 10.10 -22.79
C MET A 31 2.30 8.96 -21.77
N ARG A 32 2.14 9.27 -20.46
CA ARG A 32 2.04 8.26 -19.40
C ARG A 32 0.80 7.37 -19.58
N ARG A 33 -0.37 7.95 -19.92
CA ARG A 33 -1.59 7.20 -20.26
C ARG A 33 -1.35 6.25 -21.43
N VAL A 34 -0.82 6.77 -22.54
CA VAL A 34 -0.51 5.98 -23.74
C VAL A 34 0.48 4.85 -23.42
N TYR A 35 1.58 5.14 -22.73
CA TYR A 35 2.55 4.14 -22.29
C TYR A 35 1.87 3.01 -21.51
N LEU A 36 1.09 3.35 -20.48
CA LEU A 36 0.45 2.35 -19.62
C LEU A 36 -0.52 1.45 -20.40
N LEU A 37 -1.37 2.02 -21.25
CA LEU A 37 -2.31 1.25 -22.09
C LEU A 37 -1.59 0.39 -23.14
N VAL A 38 -0.59 0.93 -23.82
CA VAL A 38 0.20 0.21 -24.83
C VAL A 38 0.99 -0.92 -24.19
N SER A 39 1.55 -0.73 -22.99
CA SER A 39 2.19 -1.80 -22.23
C SER A 39 1.22 -2.94 -21.89
N ILE A 40 -0.03 -2.64 -21.51
CA ILE A 40 -1.05 -3.67 -21.28
C ILE A 40 -1.33 -4.43 -22.59
N LEU A 41 -1.66 -3.72 -23.66
CA LEU A 41 -2.01 -4.33 -24.94
C LEU A 41 -0.85 -5.19 -25.49
N PHE A 42 0.36 -4.65 -25.51
CA PHE A 42 1.55 -5.35 -25.97
C PHE A 42 1.82 -6.62 -25.14
N SER A 43 1.66 -6.55 -23.80
CA SER A 43 1.87 -7.70 -22.91
C SER A 43 1.05 -8.93 -23.28
N PHE A 44 -0.18 -8.75 -23.79
CA PHE A 44 -1.04 -9.85 -24.26
C PHE A 44 -0.83 -10.18 -25.74
N VAL A 45 -0.49 -9.20 -26.58
CA VAL A 45 -0.35 -9.42 -28.03
C VAL A 45 0.99 -10.08 -28.38
N TYR A 46 2.11 -9.64 -27.79
CA TYR A 46 3.44 -10.09 -28.20
C TYR A 46 3.69 -11.61 -28.12
N PRO A 47 3.15 -12.38 -27.15
CA PRO A 47 3.36 -13.83 -27.09
C PRO A 47 2.54 -14.61 -28.12
N LEU A 48 1.62 -13.95 -28.83
CA LEU A 48 0.86 -14.52 -29.96
C LEU A 48 1.56 -14.30 -31.30
N VAL A 49 2.60 -13.46 -31.34
CA VAL A 49 3.35 -13.13 -32.57
C VAL A 49 4.49 -14.13 -32.77
N SER A 50 4.15 -15.34 -33.23
CA SER A 50 5.13 -16.33 -33.66
C SER A 50 5.61 -16.00 -35.08
N MET A 51 6.84 -15.50 -35.22
CA MET A 51 7.48 -15.21 -36.54
C MET A 51 7.99 -16.47 -37.26
N GLU A 52 7.52 -17.65 -36.85
CA GLU A 52 8.00 -18.96 -37.28
C GLU A 52 7.91 -19.14 -38.81
N GLY A 53 6.79 -18.72 -39.41
CA GLY A 53 6.57 -18.78 -40.86
C GLY A 53 7.28 -17.69 -41.68
N TRP A 54 7.81 -16.64 -41.03
CA TRP A 54 8.63 -15.63 -41.71
C TRP A 54 10.08 -16.09 -41.81
N LEU A 55 10.61 -16.68 -40.73
CA LEU A 55 11.99 -17.19 -40.68
C LEU A 55 12.16 -18.48 -41.50
N LYS A 56 11.19 -19.41 -41.44
CA LYS A 56 11.17 -20.64 -42.27
C LYS A 56 11.06 -20.39 -43.78
N LYS A 57 10.84 -19.14 -44.21
CA LYS A 57 10.74 -18.76 -45.64
C LYS A 57 12.10 -18.51 -46.30
N GLN A 58 13.21 -18.68 -45.57
CA GLN A 58 14.57 -18.42 -46.03
C GLN A 58 15.46 -19.67 -46.16
N GLU A 59 14.87 -20.86 -46.02
CA GLU A 59 15.51 -22.17 -46.25
C GLU A 59 15.16 -22.71 -47.66
N PRO A 60 16.06 -22.62 -48.65
CA PRO A 60 16.09 -23.56 -49.77
C PRO A 60 16.98 -24.77 -49.43
N ILE A 61 16.63 -25.96 -49.92
CA ILE A 61 17.37 -27.24 -49.80
C ILE A 61 17.23 -27.89 -48.40
N MET A 62 16.17 -28.65 -48.11
CA MET A 62 16.28 -30.12 -48.20
C MET A 62 14.92 -30.85 -48.38
N THR A 63 14.02 -30.37 -49.25
CA THR A 63 12.73 -31.06 -49.54
C THR A 63 12.91 -32.27 -50.48
N ALA A 64 13.92 -33.11 -50.21
CA ALA A 64 14.29 -34.24 -51.05
C ALA A 64 14.90 -35.39 -50.24
N LEU A 65 14.25 -35.77 -49.12
CA LEU A 65 14.36 -37.09 -48.48
C LEU A 65 13.26 -37.27 -47.41
N SER A 66 12.01 -36.99 -47.77
CA SER A 66 10.86 -37.57 -47.07
C SER A 66 10.79 -39.05 -47.41
N ALA A 67 11.66 -39.84 -46.77
CA ALA A 67 11.57 -41.28 -46.78
C ALA A 67 10.17 -41.69 -46.29
N VAL A 68 9.59 -42.72 -46.92
CA VAL A 68 8.29 -43.26 -46.50
C VAL A 68 8.45 -43.91 -45.14
N GLN A 69 8.15 -43.15 -44.10
CA GLN A 69 8.13 -43.61 -42.73
C GLN A 69 6.74 -44.21 -42.49
N LEU A 70 6.64 -45.54 -42.45
CA LEU A 70 5.43 -46.20 -41.97
C LEU A 70 5.33 -45.93 -40.47
N ASP A 71 4.20 -45.39 -40.03
CA ASP A 71 3.86 -45.35 -38.62
C ASP A 71 3.78 -46.79 -38.09
N GLU A 72 4.59 -47.11 -37.08
CA GLU A 72 4.47 -48.37 -36.35
C GLU A 72 3.17 -48.33 -35.53
N LEU A 73 2.15 -49.06 -35.99
CA LEU A 73 0.85 -49.12 -35.35
C LEU A 73 0.94 -49.90 -34.03
N LEU A 74 1.33 -49.21 -32.96
CA LEU A 74 1.26 -49.71 -31.59
C LEU A 74 -0.21 -49.89 -31.18
N ILE A 75 -0.73 -51.09 -31.41
CA ILE A 75 -2.04 -51.52 -30.86
C ILE A 75 -1.87 -51.74 -29.36
N THR A 76 -2.04 -50.67 -28.58
CA THR A 76 -2.26 -50.78 -27.14
C THR A 76 -3.68 -51.30 -26.88
N PRO A 77 -3.90 -52.12 -25.85
CA PRO A 77 -5.25 -52.58 -25.53
C PRO A 77 -6.14 -51.40 -25.15
N GLU A 78 -7.24 -51.24 -25.88
CA GLU A 78 -8.26 -50.21 -25.64
C GLU A 78 -9.01 -50.52 -24.33
N GLY A 79 -8.39 -50.15 -23.20
CA GLY A 79 -8.72 -50.80 -21.93
C GLY A 79 -8.13 -50.14 -20.69
N VAL A 80 -8.31 -48.83 -20.53
CA VAL A 80 -9.06 -48.20 -19.41
C VAL A 80 -9.40 -46.80 -19.91
N GLY A 81 -10.68 -46.45 -20.01
CA GLY A 81 -11.06 -45.07 -20.33
C GLY A 81 -10.57 -44.15 -19.23
N ASP A 82 -9.76 -43.13 -19.58
CA ASP A 82 -9.20 -42.16 -18.63
C ASP A 82 -10.31 -41.59 -17.75
N THR A 83 -10.39 -42.04 -16.49
CA THR A 83 -11.41 -41.63 -15.53
C THR A 83 -11.10 -40.23 -15.01
N THR A 84 -11.20 -39.23 -15.92
CA THR A 84 -11.02 -37.79 -15.70
C THR A 84 -10.01 -37.50 -14.59
N ALA A 85 -8.77 -37.98 -14.78
CA ALA A 85 -7.86 -38.19 -13.66
C ALA A 85 -7.60 -36.89 -12.89
N PHE A 86 -7.57 -37.00 -11.57
CA PHE A 86 -7.18 -35.93 -10.63
C PHE A 86 -5.69 -35.59 -10.82
N SER A 87 -5.34 -34.93 -11.92
CA SER A 87 -4.02 -34.35 -12.13
C SER A 87 -3.93 -33.01 -11.39
N LEU A 88 -2.78 -32.76 -10.75
CA LEU A 88 -2.54 -31.48 -10.06
C LEU A 88 -2.62 -30.29 -11.03
N GLU A 89 -2.31 -30.50 -12.31
CA GLU A 89 -2.50 -29.51 -13.37
C GLU A 89 -3.98 -29.18 -13.61
N ASN A 90 -4.85 -30.17 -13.76
CA ASN A 90 -6.29 -29.95 -13.95
C ASN A 90 -6.91 -29.24 -12.73
N VAL A 91 -6.48 -29.62 -11.52
CA VAL A 91 -6.89 -28.94 -10.28
C VAL A 91 -6.41 -27.48 -10.26
N PHE A 92 -5.16 -27.20 -10.64
CA PHE A 92 -4.62 -25.85 -10.73
C PHE A 92 -5.40 -24.97 -11.73
N TRP A 93 -5.62 -25.47 -12.96
CA TRP A 93 -6.38 -24.73 -13.97
C TRP A 93 -7.84 -24.50 -13.57
N THR A 94 -8.46 -25.47 -12.89
CA THR A 94 -9.83 -25.33 -12.36
C THR A 94 -9.90 -24.25 -11.28
N ILE A 95 -8.99 -24.26 -10.30
CA ILE A 95 -8.90 -23.22 -9.26
C ILE A 95 -8.65 -21.85 -9.89
N PHE A 96 -7.71 -21.76 -10.85
CA PHE A 96 -7.42 -20.52 -11.57
C PHE A 96 -8.67 -19.98 -12.29
N GLY A 97 -9.39 -20.83 -13.02
CA GLY A 97 -10.63 -20.49 -13.71
C GLY A 97 -11.73 -20.01 -12.76
N VAL A 98 -11.92 -20.68 -11.63
CA VAL A 98 -12.88 -20.27 -10.58
C VAL A 98 -12.52 -18.90 -10.00
N VAL A 99 -11.26 -18.64 -9.70
CA VAL A 99 -10.83 -17.32 -9.18
C VAL A 99 -11.05 -16.21 -10.21
N VAL A 100 -10.72 -16.45 -11.48
CA VAL A 100 -11.00 -15.52 -12.59
C VAL A 100 -12.51 -15.27 -12.72
N LEU A 101 -13.34 -16.31 -12.67
CA LEU A 101 -14.79 -16.20 -12.74
C LEU A 101 -15.36 -15.36 -11.59
N LEU A 102 -14.89 -15.55 -10.35
CA LEU A 102 -15.31 -14.76 -9.20
C LEU A 102 -14.95 -13.26 -9.36
N PHE A 103 -13.77 -12.95 -9.92
CA PHE A 103 -13.40 -11.57 -10.24
C PHE A 103 -14.24 -10.97 -11.38
N LEU A 104 -14.57 -11.75 -12.42
CA LEU A 104 -15.48 -11.30 -13.49
C LEU A 104 -16.90 -11.03 -12.96
N ILE A 105 -17.46 -11.92 -12.13
CA ILE A 105 -18.75 -11.72 -11.45
C ILE A 105 -18.70 -10.45 -10.59
N ARG A 106 -17.61 -10.21 -9.85
CA ARG A 106 -17.42 -9.00 -9.06
C ARG A 106 -17.41 -7.72 -9.92
N ILE A 107 -16.86 -7.76 -11.14
CA ILE A 107 -16.90 -6.64 -12.09
C ILE A 107 -18.33 -6.44 -12.62
N ILE A 108 -19.02 -7.52 -12.98
CA ILE A 108 -20.43 -7.47 -13.45
C ILE A 108 -21.35 -6.86 -12.38
N ILE A 109 -21.19 -7.25 -11.10
CA ILE A 109 -21.96 -6.68 -9.98
C ILE A 109 -21.72 -5.17 -9.84
N GLN A 110 -20.48 -4.69 -10.01
CA GLN A 110 -20.18 -3.24 -10.00
C GLN A 110 -20.87 -2.51 -11.15
N LEU A 111 -20.84 -3.07 -12.36
CA LEU A 111 -21.52 -2.50 -13.53
C LEU A 111 -23.05 -2.45 -13.35
N ILE A 112 -23.64 -3.52 -12.78
CA ILE A 112 -25.07 -3.57 -12.42
C ILE A 112 -25.41 -2.50 -11.37
N SER A 113 -24.52 -2.24 -10.40
CA SER A 113 -24.73 -1.20 -9.39
C SER A 113 -24.79 0.20 -10.02
N ILE A 114 -23.87 0.52 -10.93
CA ILE A 114 -23.87 1.80 -11.67
C ILE A 114 -25.12 1.90 -12.56
N MET A 115 -25.50 0.83 -13.24
CA MET A 115 -26.72 0.81 -14.06
C MET A 115 -27.99 0.99 -13.21
N ARG A 116 -28.02 0.43 -12.00
CA ARG A 116 -29.12 0.63 -11.03
C ARG A 116 -29.22 2.09 -10.59
N GLN A 117 -28.10 2.74 -10.29
CA GLN A 117 -28.08 4.18 -9.98
C GLN A 117 -28.52 5.03 -11.18
N ARG A 118 -28.12 4.67 -12.41
CA ARG A 118 -28.61 5.33 -13.64
C ARG A 118 -30.11 5.21 -13.85
N ILE A 119 -30.72 4.07 -13.49
CA ILE A 119 -32.16 3.82 -13.66
C ILE A 119 -32.98 4.51 -12.55
N ARG A 120 -32.43 4.62 -11.33
CA ARG A 120 -33.09 5.26 -10.19
C ARG A 120 -32.91 6.77 -10.11
N GLY A 121 -31.77 7.29 -10.57
CA GLY A 121 -31.43 8.70 -10.48
C GLY A 121 -32.21 9.57 -11.47
N THR A 122 -32.55 10.78 -11.03
CA THR A 122 -33.29 11.75 -11.84
C THR A 122 -32.34 12.45 -12.79
N LYS A 123 -32.69 12.54 -14.08
CA LYS A 123 -31.92 13.33 -15.04
C LYS A 123 -32.22 14.82 -14.82
N THR A 124 -31.19 15.60 -14.52
CA THR A 124 -31.26 17.05 -14.39
C THR A 124 -30.16 17.71 -15.22
N GLU A 125 -30.26 19.01 -15.44
CA GLU A 125 -29.26 19.78 -16.17
C GLU A 125 -28.64 20.81 -15.22
N LEU A 126 -27.33 20.71 -15.00
CA LEU A 126 -26.56 21.64 -14.16
C LEU A 126 -25.50 22.33 -15.02
N HIS A 127 -25.47 23.66 -15.00
CA HIS A 127 -24.57 24.48 -15.82
C HIS A 127 -24.54 24.11 -17.32
N GLY A 128 -25.70 23.77 -17.89
CA GLY A 128 -25.82 23.36 -19.30
C GLY A 128 -25.32 21.95 -19.60
N MET A 129 -25.19 21.09 -18.58
CA MET A 129 -24.72 19.71 -18.72
C MET A 129 -25.68 18.68 -18.15
N PRO A 130 -25.96 17.58 -18.88
CA PRO A 130 -26.84 16.53 -18.42
C PRO A 130 -26.14 15.71 -17.31
N VAL A 131 -26.71 15.75 -16.11
CA VAL A 131 -26.27 15.00 -14.94
C VAL A 131 -27.37 14.05 -14.47
N ILE A 132 -26.97 13.08 -13.64
CA ILE A 132 -27.87 12.17 -12.94
C ILE A 132 -27.80 12.55 -11.46
N GLN A 133 -28.86 13.18 -10.97
CA GLN A 133 -29.03 13.48 -9.56
C GLN A 133 -29.35 12.20 -8.79
N VAL A 134 -28.63 11.99 -7.68
CA VAL A 134 -28.79 10.83 -6.80
C VAL A 134 -28.91 11.32 -5.36
N ASP A 135 -29.96 10.90 -4.67
CA ASP A 135 -30.28 11.37 -3.31
C ASP A 135 -29.43 10.69 -2.22
N GLU A 136 -28.70 9.62 -2.58
CA GLU A 136 -27.72 8.97 -1.70
C GLU A 136 -26.51 9.89 -1.44
N LYS A 137 -25.88 9.75 -0.27
CA LYS A 137 -24.65 10.49 0.08
C LYS A 137 -23.43 9.88 -0.60
N ILE A 138 -23.37 10.00 -1.92
CA ILE A 138 -22.25 9.54 -2.75
C ILE A 138 -21.27 10.68 -3.04
N THR A 139 -19.98 10.35 -3.11
CA THR A 139 -19.01 11.24 -3.77
C THR A 139 -19.38 11.37 -5.25
N PRO A 140 -19.32 12.56 -5.85
CA PRO A 140 -19.50 12.73 -7.29
C PRO A 140 -18.58 11.80 -8.07
N PHE A 141 -19.09 11.20 -9.15
CA PHE A 141 -18.32 10.33 -10.03
C PHE A 141 -18.92 10.26 -11.42
N SER A 142 -18.12 9.85 -12.40
CA SER A 142 -18.54 9.70 -13.80
C SER A 142 -18.28 8.31 -14.34
N PHE A 143 -19.17 7.90 -15.26
CA PHE A 143 -19.07 6.62 -15.95
C PHE A 143 -19.50 6.73 -17.41
N PHE A 144 -18.54 6.57 -18.32
CA PHE A 144 -18.65 6.81 -19.77
C PHE A 144 -19.25 8.17 -20.14
N LYS A 145 -20.57 8.26 -20.30
CA LYS A 145 -21.30 9.48 -20.71
C LYS A 145 -22.19 10.04 -19.60
N TRP A 146 -22.11 9.47 -18.39
CA TRP A 146 -22.97 9.83 -17.26
C TRP A 146 -22.13 10.45 -16.15
N ILE A 147 -22.63 11.54 -15.58
CA ILE A 147 -22.07 12.20 -14.39
C ILE A 147 -23.10 12.02 -13.28
N PHE A 148 -22.70 11.47 -12.15
CA PHE A 148 -23.54 11.27 -10.97
C PHE A 148 -23.11 12.26 -9.89
N ILE A 149 -24.07 13.02 -9.37
CA ILE A 149 -23.83 14.06 -8.36
C ILE A 149 -25.02 14.14 -7.39
N ASN A 150 -24.74 14.47 -6.13
CA ASN A 150 -25.75 14.90 -5.18
C ASN A 150 -25.58 16.42 -4.97
N PRO A 151 -26.47 17.27 -5.51
CA PRO A 151 -26.35 18.73 -5.39
C PRO A 151 -26.45 19.25 -3.94
N GLU A 152 -27.12 18.51 -3.03
CA GLU A 152 -27.37 18.97 -1.66
C GLU A 152 -26.11 18.98 -0.76
N LEU A 153 -24.99 18.40 -1.25
CA LEU A 153 -23.73 18.28 -0.50
C LEU A 153 -22.69 19.35 -0.86
N HIS A 154 -22.96 20.22 -1.84
CA HIS A 154 -21.97 21.10 -2.45
C HIS A 154 -22.53 22.51 -2.70
N THR A 155 -21.70 23.55 -2.57
CA THR A 155 -22.08 24.91 -2.98
C THR A 155 -22.00 25.09 -4.51
N GLU A 156 -22.65 26.10 -5.09
CA GLU A 156 -22.63 26.32 -6.56
C GLU A 156 -21.20 26.41 -7.14
N ASP A 157 -20.31 27.14 -6.46
CA ASP A 157 -18.88 27.21 -6.79
C ASP A 157 -18.20 25.83 -6.82
N GLN A 158 -18.51 24.98 -5.83
CA GLN A 158 -17.97 23.63 -5.73
C GLN A 158 -18.54 22.71 -6.81
N ILE A 159 -19.83 22.85 -7.12
CA ILE A 159 -20.50 22.12 -8.20
C ILE A 159 -19.81 22.42 -9.54
N ALA A 160 -19.51 23.70 -9.85
CA ALA A 160 -18.80 24.06 -11.07
C ALA A 160 -17.39 23.41 -11.17
N GLU A 161 -16.62 23.41 -10.07
CA GLU A 161 -15.30 22.74 -10.00
C GLU A 161 -15.40 21.21 -10.19
N ILE A 162 -16.39 20.57 -9.54
CA ILE A 162 -16.65 19.13 -9.65
C ILE A 162 -17.10 18.76 -11.06
N LEU A 163 -17.99 19.54 -11.66
CA LEU A 163 -18.54 19.27 -12.98
C LEU A 163 -17.47 19.33 -14.07
N GLU A 164 -16.55 20.29 -14.06
CA GLU A 164 -15.43 20.32 -15.04
C GLU A 164 -14.45 19.16 -14.81
N HIS A 165 -14.27 18.70 -13.56
CA HIS A 165 -13.49 17.49 -13.26
C HIS A 165 -14.14 16.23 -13.85
N GLU A 166 -15.40 15.95 -13.50
CA GLU A 166 -16.14 14.77 -13.97
C GLU A 166 -16.38 14.77 -15.49
N LEU A 167 -16.66 15.93 -16.06
CA LEU A 167 -16.74 16.11 -17.51
C LEU A 167 -15.43 15.77 -18.21
N THR A 168 -14.28 15.97 -17.57
CA THR A 168 -12.99 15.58 -18.14
C THR A 168 -12.86 14.06 -18.25
N HIS A 169 -13.30 13.32 -17.24
CA HIS A 169 -13.33 11.85 -17.27
C HIS A 169 -14.27 11.32 -18.36
N VAL A 170 -15.43 11.96 -18.56
CA VAL A 170 -16.37 11.69 -19.67
C VAL A 170 -15.72 11.97 -21.02
N ARG A 171 -15.25 13.20 -21.26
CA ARG A 171 -14.65 13.65 -22.53
C ARG A 171 -13.44 12.81 -22.93
N GLN A 172 -12.62 12.40 -21.97
CA GLN A 172 -11.41 11.61 -22.22
C GLN A 172 -11.62 10.09 -22.11
N TRP A 173 -12.85 9.60 -21.90
CA TRP A 173 -13.20 8.16 -21.81
C TRP A 173 -12.47 7.40 -20.70
N HIS A 174 -12.17 8.05 -19.57
CA HIS A 174 -11.37 7.47 -18.48
C HIS A 174 -11.96 6.18 -17.88
N SER A 175 -13.28 5.96 -17.98
CA SER A 175 -13.92 4.70 -17.58
C SER A 175 -13.42 3.49 -18.38
N ALA A 176 -13.04 3.66 -19.65
CA ALA A 176 -12.51 2.59 -20.48
C ALA A 176 -11.11 2.14 -20.00
N ASP A 177 -10.22 3.08 -19.67
CA ASP A 177 -8.90 2.80 -19.08
C ASP A 177 -9.01 1.99 -17.79
N VAL A 178 -9.97 2.37 -16.92
CA VAL A 178 -10.24 1.68 -15.66
C VAL A 178 -10.74 0.25 -15.90
N ILE A 179 -11.63 0.05 -16.88
CA ILE A 179 -12.12 -1.29 -17.24
C ILE A 179 -10.97 -2.15 -17.80
N VAL A 180 -10.15 -1.64 -18.71
CA VAL A 180 -8.99 -2.36 -19.26
C VAL A 180 -8.04 -2.80 -18.14
N ALA A 181 -7.74 -1.92 -17.19
CA ALA A 181 -6.90 -2.25 -16.04
C ALA A 181 -7.54 -3.29 -15.09
N GLN A 182 -8.86 -3.22 -14.84
CA GLN A 182 -9.56 -4.23 -14.05
C GLN A 182 -9.60 -5.60 -14.74
N VAL A 183 -9.80 -5.64 -16.05
CA VAL A 183 -9.80 -6.87 -16.86
C VAL A 183 -8.40 -7.51 -16.86
N GLN A 184 -7.34 -6.74 -17.08
CA GLN A 184 -5.96 -7.23 -16.96
C GLN A 184 -5.71 -7.84 -15.56
N LYS A 185 -6.03 -7.08 -14.50
CA LYS A 185 -5.85 -7.56 -13.11
C LYS A 185 -6.62 -8.85 -12.86
N THR A 186 -7.80 -9.04 -13.45
CA THR A 186 -8.59 -10.27 -13.31
C THR A 186 -7.85 -11.48 -13.88
N PHE A 187 -7.32 -11.39 -15.11
CA PHE A 187 -6.57 -12.49 -15.73
C PHE A 187 -5.17 -12.70 -15.16
N CYS A 188 -4.59 -11.69 -14.51
CA CYS A 188 -3.23 -11.72 -13.97
C CYS A 188 -3.21 -11.35 -12.47
N TRP A 189 -4.20 -11.85 -11.73
CA TRP A 189 -4.50 -11.45 -10.34
C TRP A 189 -3.38 -11.80 -9.36
N PHE A 190 -2.60 -12.84 -9.63
CA PHE A 190 -1.47 -13.27 -8.80
C PHE A 190 -0.23 -12.38 -8.99
N ASN A 191 -0.19 -11.53 -10.02
CA ASN A 191 0.96 -10.69 -10.33
C ASN A 191 0.80 -9.28 -9.72
N PRO A 192 1.59 -8.90 -8.69
CA PRO A 192 1.44 -7.61 -8.00
C PRO A 192 1.69 -6.40 -8.91
N ALA A 193 2.40 -6.55 -10.03
CA ALA A 193 2.61 -5.46 -10.99
C ALA A 193 1.30 -4.97 -11.62
N THR A 194 0.29 -5.85 -11.81
CA THR A 194 -1.01 -5.47 -12.39
C THR A 194 -1.79 -4.55 -11.47
N TRP A 195 -1.86 -4.87 -10.17
CA TRP A 195 -2.48 -4.06 -9.12
C TRP A 195 -1.80 -2.69 -8.99
N LEU A 196 -0.46 -2.68 -9.05
CA LEU A 196 0.32 -1.45 -8.99
C LEU A 196 0.11 -0.60 -10.25
N MET A 197 -0.01 -1.21 -11.42
CA MET A 197 -0.24 -0.51 -12.68
C MET A 197 -1.67 0.03 -12.79
N GLU A 198 -2.71 -0.70 -12.34
CA GLU A 198 -4.07 -0.18 -12.20
C GLU A 198 -4.08 1.09 -11.34
N ARG A 199 -3.40 1.05 -10.18
CA ARG A 199 -3.31 2.19 -9.27
C ARG A 199 -2.64 3.40 -9.94
N GLU A 200 -1.57 3.19 -10.71
CA GLU A 200 -0.87 4.27 -11.41
C GLU A 200 -1.64 4.79 -12.64
N ILE A 201 -2.44 3.94 -13.31
CA ILE A 201 -3.42 4.36 -14.33
C ILE A 201 -4.44 5.30 -13.70
N ARG A 202 -5.15 4.86 -12.64
CA ARG A 202 -6.15 5.67 -11.94
C ARG A 202 -5.57 7.04 -11.55
N ILE A 203 -4.44 7.06 -10.86
CA ILE A 203 -3.74 8.28 -10.46
C ILE A 203 -3.38 9.19 -11.65
N ASN A 204 -3.02 8.63 -12.81
CA ASN A 204 -2.72 9.42 -14.00
C ASN A 204 -3.98 10.02 -14.67
N LEU A 205 -5.13 9.35 -14.57
CA LEU A 205 -6.43 9.87 -15.01
C LEU A 205 -6.88 11.04 -14.11
N GLU A 206 -6.70 10.92 -12.79
CA GLU A 206 -6.90 12.03 -11.84
C GLU A 206 -6.05 13.25 -12.23
N TYR A 207 -4.76 13.06 -12.54
CA TYR A 207 -3.89 14.17 -12.95
C TYR A 207 -4.35 14.85 -14.26
N LEU A 208 -4.94 14.09 -15.19
CA LEU A 208 -5.49 14.64 -16.44
C LEU A 208 -6.73 15.51 -16.17
N ALA A 209 -7.58 15.09 -15.24
CA ALA A 209 -8.76 15.83 -14.80
C ALA A 209 -8.40 17.05 -13.95
N ASP A 210 -7.55 16.91 -12.93
CA ASP A 210 -7.00 18.00 -12.11
C ASP A 210 -6.41 19.12 -12.99
N ASN A 211 -5.53 18.77 -13.93
CA ASN A 211 -4.94 19.75 -14.84
C ASN A 211 -5.97 20.39 -15.79
N GLN A 212 -7.09 19.73 -16.09
CA GLN A 212 -8.12 20.34 -16.95
C GLN A 212 -8.90 21.41 -16.17
N VAL A 213 -9.30 21.13 -14.93
CA VAL A 213 -9.89 22.14 -14.02
C VAL A 213 -8.98 23.36 -13.89
N LEU A 214 -7.67 23.16 -13.64
CA LEU A 214 -6.71 24.26 -13.54
C LEU A 214 -6.51 25.06 -14.86
N LYS A 215 -6.84 24.49 -16.02
CA LYS A 215 -6.82 25.21 -17.31
C LYS A 215 -8.08 26.00 -17.58
N SER A 216 -9.20 25.56 -17.01
CA SER A 216 -10.51 26.20 -17.19
C SER A 216 -10.70 27.44 -16.29
N GLY A 217 -9.68 27.83 -15.53
CA GLY A 217 -9.57 29.13 -14.85
C GLY A 217 -9.77 29.10 -13.33
N PHE A 218 -10.10 27.95 -12.74
CA PHE A 218 -10.33 27.81 -11.30
C PHE A 218 -9.05 28.03 -10.48
N GLU A 219 -9.19 28.62 -9.28
CA GLU A 219 -8.03 28.93 -8.43
C GLU A 219 -7.38 27.64 -7.88
N PRO A 220 -6.07 27.41 -8.09
CA PRO A 220 -5.41 26.18 -7.67
C PRO A 220 -5.48 25.91 -6.15
N LYS A 221 -5.51 26.95 -5.31
CA LYS A 221 -5.56 26.79 -3.86
C LYS A 221 -6.95 26.37 -3.40
N LYS A 222 -8.00 27.09 -3.81
CA LYS A 222 -9.41 26.79 -3.51
C LYS A 222 -9.73 25.34 -3.87
N TYR A 223 -9.37 24.93 -5.10
CA TYR A 223 -9.55 23.57 -5.58
C TYR A 223 -8.78 22.52 -4.74
N GLN A 224 -7.52 22.78 -4.38
CA GLN A 224 -6.74 21.87 -3.52
C GLN A 224 -7.35 21.69 -2.11
N TYR A 225 -7.92 22.75 -1.53
CA TYR A 225 -8.63 22.66 -0.25
C TYR A 225 -9.96 21.90 -0.37
N HIS A 226 -10.71 22.12 -1.45
CA HIS A 226 -11.96 21.43 -1.73
C HIS A 226 -11.76 19.91 -1.93
N LEU A 227 -10.74 19.49 -2.69
CA LEU A 227 -10.39 18.06 -2.80
C LEU A 227 -10.00 17.44 -1.45
N LEU A 228 -9.38 18.22 -0.56
CA LEU A 228 -9.01 17.77 0.78
C LEU A 228 -10.24 17.66 1.71
N SER A 229 -11.19 18.59 1.66
CA SER A 229 -12.41 18.54 2.47
C SER A 229 -13.30 17.37 2.06
N LEU A 230 -13.50 17.16 0.75
CA LEU A 230 -14.24 16.01 0.22
C LEU A 230 -13.66 14.67 0.73
N THR A 231 -12.34 14.54 0.71
CA THR A 231 -11.65 13.33 1.23
C THR A 231 -11.83 13.13 2.73
N TYR A 232 -11.98 14.21 3.52
CA TYR A 232 -12.16 14.15 4.96
C TYR A 232 -13.61 13.82 5.35
N GLU A 233 -14.58 14.38 4.62
CA GLU A 233 -16.02 14.23 4.88
C GLU A 233 -16.54 12.82 4.57
N THR A 234 -16.00 12.14 3.55
CA THR A 234 -16.37 10.73 3.26
C THR A 234 -15.60 9.71 4.13
N GLY A 235 -14.70 10.13 5.01
CA GLY A 235 -13.74 9.26 5.70
C GLY A 235 -14.28 8.52 6.93
N ALA A 236 -15.57 8.60 7.24
CA ALA A 236 -16.11 8.34 8.59
C ALA A 236 -17.05 7.11 8.71
N ASP A 237 -16.81 6.02 7.97
CA ASP A 237 -17.53 4.74 8.17
C ASP A 237 -16.58 3.52 8.23
N SER A 238 -16.09 3.26 9.46
CA SER A 238 -15.65 2.00 10.13
C SER A 238 -15.50 0.66 9.33
N LYS A 239 -14.61 -0.31 9.63
CA LYS A 239 -13.98 -0.81 10.88
C LYS A 239 -12.60 -1.47 10.58
N LEU A 240 -11.71 -1.58 11.59
CA LEU A 240 -10.56 -2.52 11.68
C LEU A 240 -9.27 -2.30 10.82
N GLY A 241 -8.91 -1.08 10.38
CA GLY A 241 -7.70 -0.89 9.57
C GLY A 241 -6.96 0.45 9.72
N ASN A 242 -5.65 0.43 9.46
CA ASN A 242 -4.74 1.57 9.61
C ASN A 242 -5.04 2.68 8.58
N GLN A 243 -5.54 3.83 9.03
CA GLN A 243 -6.26 4.79 8.18
C GLN A 243 -5.35 5.84 7.51
N PHE A 244 -4.52 5.41 6.55
CA PHE A 244 -3.66 6.31 5.76
C PHE A 244 -3.90 6.24 4.24
N ASN A 245 -5.16 6.44 3.80
CA ASN A 245 -5.47 6.68 2.39
C ASN A 245 -5.13 8.13 1.92
N VAL A 246 -4.19 8.81 2.59
CA VAL A 246 -3.71 10.16 2.22
C VAL A 246 -2.73 10.14 1.03
N SER A 247 -2.23 8.96 0.64
CA SER A 247 -1.23 8.80 -0.41
C SER A 247 -1.70 9.26 -1.81
N PRO A 248 -2.93 8.95 -2.28
CA PRO A 248 -3.42 9.40 -3.58
C PRO A 248 -3.66 10.93 -3.64
N ILE A 249 -4.31 11.52 -2.63
CA ILE A 249 -4.56 12.97 -2.60
C ILE A 249 -3.25 13.77 -2.49
N LYS A 250 -2.29 13.30 -1.68
CA LYS A 250 -0.93 13.88 -1.62
C LYS A 250 -0.22 13.83 -2.98
N LYS A 251 -0.42 12.75 -3.76
CA LYS A 251 0.11 12.61 -5.12
C LYS A 251 -0.54 13.62 -6.08
N ARG A 252 -1.86 13.82 -6.04
CA ARG A 252 -2.60 14.84 -6.83
C ARG A 252 -2.09 16.25 -6.54
N ILE A 253 -2.11 16.67 -5.28
CA ILE A 253 -1.61 17.98 -4.82
C ILE A 253 -0.13 18.20 -5.20
N LYS A 254 0.73 17.18 -5.01
CA LYS A 254 2.14 17.28 -5.41
C LYS A 254 2.31 17.49 -6.91
N MET A 255 1.55 16.80 -7.76
CA MET A 255 1.67 16.94 -9.21
C MET A 255 1.08 18.25 -9.74
N MET A 256 -0.01 18.75 -9.16
CA MET A 256 -0.53 20.10 -9.48
C MET A 256 0.50 21.19 -9.21
N ASN A 257 1.24 21.08 -8.10
CA ASN A 257 2.27 22.06 -7.69
C ASN A 257 3.67 21.76 -8.27
N SER A 258 3.82 20.79 -9.19
CA SER A 258 5.13 20.40 -9.75
C SER A 258 5.53 21.23 -10.97
N LYS A 259 6.83 21.55 -11.10
CA LYS A 259 7.38 22.20 -12.29
C LYS A 259 7.22 21.29 -13.52
N LYS A 260 6.77 21.86 -14.65
CA LYS A 260 6.58 21.12 -15.92
C LYS A 260 7.91 20.52 -16.42
N THR A 261 7.86 19.26 -16.86
CA THR A 261 9.01 18.55 -17.44
C THR A 261 9.44 19.19 -18.76
N LYS A 262 10.76 19.34 -18.98
CA LYS A 262 11.31 19.86 -20.25
C LYS A 262 10.94 18.94 -21.43
N LYS A 263 10.70 19.51 -22.62
CA LYS A 263 10.34 18.75 -23.84
C LYS A 263 11.31 17.61 -24.17
N ALA A 264 12.60 17.74 -23.87
CA ALA A 264 13.60 16.68 -24.04
C ALA A 264 13.26 15.38 -23.27
N GLY A 265 12.48 15.45 -22.19
CA GLY A 265 11.98 14.28 -21.47
C GLY A 265 11.02 13.40 -22.29
N LEU A 266 10.46 13.91 -23.40
CA LEU A 266 9.61 13.14 -24.31
C LEU A 266 10.39 12.03 -25.02
N LEU A 267 11.69 12.23 -25.31
CA LEU A 267 12.53 11.23 -25.98
C LEU A 267 12.63 9.93 -25.16
N LYS A 268 12.53 10.01 -23.83
CA LYS A 268 12.51 8.82 -22.96
C LYS A 268 11.40 7.84 -23.32
N TYR A 269 10.25 8.31 -23.83
CA TYR A 269 9.12 7.44 -24.17
C TYR A 269 9.41 6.56 -25.39
N ALA A 270 10.40 6.93 -26.22
CA ALA A 270 10.89 6.06 -27.29
C ALA A 270 11.55 4.77 -26.75
N LEU A 271 11.96 4.72 -25.47
CA LEU A 271 12.52 3.52 -24.82
C LEU A 271 11.58 2.31 -24.86
N ILE A 272 10.26 2.52 -25.01
CA ILE A 272 9.32 1.39 -25.17
C ILE A 272 9.60 0.56 -26.43
N ILE A 273 10.12 1.18 -27.50
CA ILE A 273 10.36 0.54 -28.79
C ILE A 273 11.50 -0.49 -28.73
N PRO A 274 12.75 -0.16 -28.29
CA PRO A 274 13.82 -1.15 -28.18
C PRO A 274 13.52 -2.21 -27.12
N VAL A 275 12.80 -1.89 -26.04
CA VAL A 275 12.36 -2.90 -25.05
C VAL A 275 11.37 -3.89 -25.69
N ALA A 276 10.35 -3.39 -26.40
CA ALA A 276 9.39 -4.24 -27.11
C ALA A 276 10.07 -5.09 -28.20
N LEU A 277 11.00 -4.51 -28.97
CA LEU A 277 11.75 -5.22 -30.01
C LEU A 277 12.63 -6.33 -29.41
N ALA A 278 13.36 -6.06 -28.33
CA ALA A 278 14.15 -7.07 -27.64
C ALA A 278 13.28 -8.23 -27.13
N MET A 279 12.08 -7.94 -26.61
CA MET A 279 11.14 -8.98 -26.18
C MET A 279 10.64 -9.87 -27.34
N LEU A 280 10.38 -9.27 -28.51
CA LEU A 280 10.01 -10.04 -29.72
C LEU A 280 11.17 -10.93 -30.17
N ILE A 281 12.40 -10.40 -30.26
CA ILE A 281 13.60 -11.17 -30.64
C ILE A 281 13.82 -12.35 -29.67
N ILE A 282 13.77 -12.11 -28.35
CA ILE A 282 13.91 -13.16 -27.34
C ILE A 282 12.82 -14.24 -27.49
N SER A 283 11.57 -13.85 -27.76
CA SER A 283 10.50 -14.83 -28.02
C SER A 283 10.81 -15.67 -29.27
N THR A 284 11.24 -15.04 -30.37
CA THR A 284 11.57 -15.78 -31.60
C THR A 284 12.76 -16.73 -31.43
N MET A 285 13.76 -16.37 -30.62
CA MET A 285 14.89 -17.27 -30.34
C MET A 285 14.48 -18.49 -29.51
N GLN A 286 13.55 -18.33 -28.56
CA GLN A 286 13.00 -19.46 -27.81
C GLN A 286 12.27 -20.45 -28.74
N ASP A 287 11.48 -19.93 -29.68
CA ASP A 287 10.72 -20.76 -30.62
C ASP A 287 11.67 -21.50 -31.59
N VAL A 288 12.77 -20.86 -32.05
CA VAL A 288 13.82 -21.50 -32.87
C VAL A 288 14.59 -22.58 -32.10
N ILE A 289 15.06 -22.29 -30.88
CA ILE A 289 15.81 -23.26 -30.05
C ILE A 289 14.95 -24.48 -29.70
N ALA A 290 13.65 -24.27 -29.45
CA ALA A 290 12.72 -25.38 -29.24
C ALA A 290 12.60 -26.29 -30.47
N SER A 291 12.70 -25.74 -31.68
CA SER A 291 12.66 -26.51 -32.94
C SER A 291 13.94 -27.31 -33.20
N THR A 292 15.12 -26.77 -32.86
CA THR A 292 16.40 -27.49 -33.06
C THR A 292 16.62 -28.60 -32.04
N LEU A 293 16.19 -28.41 -30.78
CA LEU A 293 16.33 -29.43 -29.72
C LEU A 293 15.49 -30.69 -29.93
N HIS A 294 14.51 -30.67 -30.83
CA HIS A 294 13.75 -31.87 -31.23
C HIS A 294 14.46 -32.71 -32.30
N VAL A 295 15.48 -32.17 -32.98
CA VAL A 295 16.22 -32.86 -34.05
C VAL A 295 17.38 -33.69 -33.50
N GLU A 296 18.05 -33.22 -32.44
CA GLU A 296 19.29 -33.82 -31.91
C GLU A 296 19.10 -35.15 -31.16
N LYS A 297 17.85 -35.58 -30.90
CA LYS A 297 17.55 -36.76 -30.06
C LYS A 297 17.43 -38.10 -30.79
N THR A 298 17.68 -38.15 -32.10
CA THR A 298 17.29 -39.31 -32.93
C THR A 298 18.44 -39.90 -33.77
N GLU A 299 19.68 -39.87 -33.29
CA GLU A 299 20.80 -40.59 -33.91
C GLU A 299 21.65 -41.38 -32.89
N ILE A 300 21.28 -42.63 -32.64
CA ILE A 300 22.20 -43.68 -32.20
C ILE A 300 21.91 -44.95 -33.03
N PRO A 301 22.68 -45.23 -34.11
CA PRO A 301 22.55 -46.48 -34.83
C PRO A 301 23.26 -47.60 -34.05
N VAL A 302 22.48 -48.46 -33.38
CA VAL A 302 23.00 -49.72 -32.83
C VAL A 302 23.19 -50.71 -33.98
N THR A 303 24.44 -51.02 -34.32
CA THR A 303 24.76 -52.04 -35.32
C THR A 303 24.64 -53.43 -34.70
N GLU A 304 23.55 -54.12 -35.01
CA GLU A 304 23.31 -55.50 -34.57
C GLU A 304 24.03 -56.49 -35.51
N GLN A 305 25.00 -57.25 -34.97
CA GLN A 305 25.59 -58.42 -35.63
C GLN A 305 25.23 -59.68 -34.84
N ALA A 306 24.48 -60.58 -35.47
CA ALA A 306 24.05 -61.85 -34.89
C ALA A 306 24.83 -63.04 -35.49
N VAL A 307 25.44 -63.88 -34.63
CA VAL A 307 25.78 -65.27 -34.97
C VAL A 307 25.70 -66.19 -33.72
N ALA A 308 24.79 -67.17 -33.81
CA ALA A 308 24.77 -68.51 -33.15
C ALA A 308 24.52 -68.69 -31.63
N GLU A 309 23.85 -69.82 -31.35
CA GLU A 309 23.25 -70.30 -30.10
C GLU A 309 24.08 -71.48 -29.46
N PRO A 310 23.56 -72.37 -28.55
CA PRO A 310 23.02 -72.15 -27.20
C PRO A 310 23.53 -73.13 -26.07
N LYS A 311 23.30 -72.76 -24.79
CA LYS A 311 23.05 -73.63 -23.59
C LYS A 311 24.21 -74.54 -23.03
N PRO A 312 24.11 -75.07 -21.77
CA PRO A 312 23.53 -74.50 -20.54
C PRO A 312 24.31 -74.77 -19.21
N SER A 313 24.00 -73.96 -18.18
CA SER A 313 23.91 -74.28 -16.71
C SER A 313 25.06 -74.95 -15.91
N VAL A 314 25.46 -74.29 -14.81
CA VAL A 314 25.68 -74.87 -13.44
C VAL A 314 25.28 -73.83 -12.37
N LYS A 315 24.85 -74.28 -11.17
CA LYS A 315 24.36 -73.50 -10.00
C LYS A 315 25.40 -73.49 -8.83
N ILE A 316 25.00 -72.90 -7.68
CA ILE A 316 25.52 -73.12 -6.29
C ILE A 316 26.69 -72.14 -5.94
N GLU A 317 26.82 -71.48 -4.76
CA GLU A 317 26.07 -71.53 -3.48
C GLU A 317 25.88 -70.15 -2.80
N ILE A 318 25.07 -70.12 -1.74
CA ILE A 318 24.87 -69.00 -0.80
C ILE A 318 25.82 -69.17 0.41
N LYS A 319 26.40 -68.09 0.94
CA LYS A 319 26.63 -67.99 2.40
C LYS A 319 26.69 -66.56 2.93
N GLU A 320 26.34 -66.43 4.21
CA GLU A 320 25.91 -65.19 4.87
C GLU A 320 27.06 -64.36 5.46
N GLN A 321 26.70 -63.17 5.96
CA GLN A 321 27.55 -62.23 6.70
C GLN A 321 28.04 -62.82 8.04
N PRO A 322 29.06 -62.21 8.68
CA PRO A 322 28.71 -61.29 9.78
C PRO A 322 29.61 -60.03 9.91
N LYS A 323 29.19 -59.12 10.82
CA LYS A 323 29.90 -57.87 11.18
C LYS A 323 30.99 -58.08 12.24
N LYS A 324 32.10 -57.33 12.10
CA LYS A 324 32.91 -56.55 13.10
C LYS A 324 33.04 -57.12 14.55
N PRO A 325 34.25 -57.31 15.13
CA PRO A 325 35.30 -56.27 15.36
C PRO A 325 36.77 -56.74 15.12
N GLU A 326 37.91 -56.17 15.58
CA GLU A 326 38.20 -55.09 16.55
C GLU A 326 39.60 -54.38 16.38
N GLN A 327 39.66 -53.07 16.72
CA GLN A 327 40.76 -52.16 17.18
C GLN A 327 42.27 -52.12 16.76
N LEU A 328 42.83 -50.91 17.04
CA LEU A 328 44.20 -50.50 17.46
C LEU A 328 45.27 -50.06 16.42
N LYS A 329 45.58 -48.76 16.42
CA LYS A 329 46.82 -48.22 17.04
C LYS A 329 46.78 -46.71 17.32
N ILE A 330 47.67 -46.26 18.21
CA ILE A 330 47.75 -44.94 18.85
C ILE A 330 49.00 -44.20 18.35
N ALA A 331 48.92 -42.88 18.15
CA ALA A 331 50.05 -41.97 18.37
C ALA A 331 49.54 -40.52 18.59
N VAL A 332 49.97 -39.90 19.69
CA VAL A 332 49.78 -38.48 20.01
C VAL A 332 51.15 -37.80 19.92
N ILE A 333 51.21 -36.54 19.46
CA ILE A 333 52.09 -35.48 19.96
C ILE A 333 51.62 -34.12 19.40
N THR A 334 51.69 -33.09 20.24
CA THR A 334 51.29 -31.69 20.04
C THR A 334 52.50 -30.79 19.85
N ASP A 335 52.40 -29.68 19.08
CA ASP A 335 53.13 -28.42 19.36
C ASP A 335 52.58 -27.19 18.58
N PRO A 336 53.05 -25.91 18.73
CA PRO A 336 52.14 -24.84 19.14
C PRO A 336 52.19 -23.52 18.30
N LYS A 337 51.77 -22.40 18.92
CA LYS A 337 51.75 -20.99 18.43
C LYS A 337 53.19 -20.47 18.13
N THR A 338 53.48 -19.33 17.47
CA THR A 338 52.84 -17.99 17.48
C THR A 338 53.43 -17.04 16.39
N ASN A 339 52.70 -15.96 16.04
CA ASN A 339 53.16 -14.65 15.49
C ASN A 339 54.01 -14.55 14.19
N GLU A 340 53.50 -13.82 13.19
CA GLU A 340 54.11 -12.57 12.67
C GLU A 340 53.15 -11.79 11.72
N LYS A 341 53.40 -10.48 11.55
CA LYS A 341 52.84 -9.51 10.56
C LYS A 341 54.02 -9.07 9.65
N PRO A 342 53.93 -8.22 8.58
CA PRO A 342 52.83 -7.35 8.13
C PRO A 342 52.61 -7.29 6.59
N ASN A 343 51.65 -6.47 6.12
CA ASN A 343 51.84 -5.39 5.11
C ASN A 343 50.51 -5.03 4.41
N ILE A 344 49.98 -3.85 4.76
CA ILE A 344 49.07 -3.06 3.94
C ILE A 344 49.86 -1.77 3.68
N PHE A 345 50.08 -1.43 2.41
CA PHE A 345 50.67 -0.14 2.04
C PHE A 345 49.65 0.98 2.25
N ASP A 346 50.06 2.01 2.99
CA ASP A 346 50.11 3.44 2.64
C ASP A 346 49.00 4.04 1.72
N GLU A 347 48.55 5.29 1.91
CA GLU A 347 49.35 6.44 2.39
C GLU A 347 48.48 7.53 3.09
N VAL A 348 48.91 7.91 4.30
CA VAL A 348 49.06 9.26 4.93
C VAL A 348 48.11 10.44 4.48
N VAL A 349 47.52 11.24 5.38
CA VAL A 349 47.92 12.62 5.81
C VAL A 349 46.76 13.25 6.65
N VAL A 350 46.93 14.06 7.71
CA VAL A 350 47.90 14.07 8.84
C VAL A 350 47.35 14.97 10.00
N VAL A 351 47.30 14.41 11.24
CA VAL A 351 47.55 14.99 12.60
C VAL A 351 46.93 16.34 13.08
N GLY A 352 46.45 16.32 14.34
CA GLY A 352 46.31 17.50 15.21
C GLY A 352 46.02 17.10 16.67
N TYR A 353 46.99 17.22 17.58
CA TYR A 353 46.95 16.68 18.97
C TYR A 353 46.21 17.57 19.98
N GLY A 354 45.78 16.97 21.11
CA GLY A 354 45.47 17.70 22.34
C GLY A 354 44.71 16.90 23.40
N PHE A 355 45.43 16.33 24.36
CA PHE A 355 44.92 16.04 25.71
C PHE A 355 45.85 16.74 26.70
N ASP A 356 45.29 17.55 27.61
CA ASP A 356 45.72 17.64 29.00
C ASP A 356 44.70 18.45 29.83
N ASP A 357 44.14 17.76 30.82
CA ASP A 357 43.48 18.14 32.06
C ASP A 357 43.06 19.60 32.35
N LYS A 358 41.74 19.78 32.54
CA LYS A 358 41.15 20.35 33.77
C LYS A 358 39.66 20.01 33.91
N GLU A 359 39.21 19.92 35.16
CA GLU A 359 37.90 19.37 35.53
C GLU A 359 36.69 20.24 35.17
N ALA A 360 35.54 19.56 35.02
CA ALA A 360 34.17 20.07 35.21
C ALA A 360 33.61 21.17 34.28
N SER A 361 33.03 20.77 33.14
CA SER A 361 31.57 20.92 32.87
C SER A 361 31.14 20.33 31.51
N ASP A 362 29.83 20.20 31.30
CA ASP A 362 29.14 20.00 30.02
C ASP A 362 29.49 18.76 29.17
N LYS A 363 29.02 17.62 29.67
CA LYS A 363 28.71 16.43 28.86
C LYS A 363 27.60 16.77 27.83
N LYS A 364 27.98 17.25 26.63
CA LYS A 364 27.03 17.56 25.53
C LYS A 364 26.15 16.35 25.19
N LEU A 365 24.92 16.37 25.69
CA LEU A 365 23.92 15.32 25.47
C LEU A 365 23.60 15.19 23.98
N LYS A 366 23.79 13.99 23.42
CA LYS A 366 23.53 13.72 22.01
C LYS A 366 22.02 13.54 21.81
N VAL A 367 21.36 14.57 21.29
CA VAL A 367 19.92 14.54 20.97
C VAL A 367 19.71 13.92 19.60
N TYR A 368 18.83 12.91 19.53
CA TYR A 368 18.47 12.20 18.31
C TYR A 368 17.18 12.78 17.68
N GLU A 369 17.11 12.80 16.34
CA GLU A 369 15.91 13.22 15.60
C GLU A 369 15.11 12.04 15.04
N VAL A 370 15.77 10.88 14.87
CA VAL A 370 15.17 9.61 14.45
C VAL A 370 15.75 8.52 15.35
N VAL A 371 14.88 7.64 15.85
CA VAL A 371 15.21 6.54 16.77
C VAL A 371 14.39 5.30 16.44
N GLU A 372 14.85 4.13 16.89
CA GLU A 372 14.17 2.84 16.75
C GLU A 372 12.83 2.80 17.51
N GLU A 373 12.82 3.22 18.77
CA GLU A 373 11.60 3.38 19.57
C GLU A 373 11.40 4.88 19.90
N PRO A 374 10.34 5.55 19.40
CA PRO A 374 10.07 6.95 19.72
C PRO A 374 9.59 7.12 21.18
N PRO A 375 9.76 8.32 21.79
CA PRO A 375 9.20 8.60 23.10
C PRO A 375 7.66 8.57 23.07
N VAL A 376 7.04 8.05 24.12
CA VAL A 376 5.59 7.82 24.20
C VAL A 376 5.00 8.53 25.42
N PHE A 377 3.96 9.34 25.22
CA PHE A 377 3.24 10.01 26.31
C PHE A 377 2.48 8.99 27.20
N PRO A 378 2.26 9.22 28.50
CA PRO A 378 1.46 8.32 29.35
C PRO A 378 0.04 8.08 28.80
N GLY A 379 -0.29 6.82 28.49
CA GLY A 379 -1.54 6.47 27.78
C GLY A 379 -1.49 6.66 26.25
N GLY A 380 -0.29 6.78 25.68
CA GLY A 380 -0.05 6.91 24.24
C GLY A 380 -0.59 8.22 23.64
N GLU A 381 -0.82 8.20 22.33
CA GLU A 381 -1.35 9.36 21.59
C GLU A 381 -2.74 9.79 22.10
N MET A 382 -3.57 8.85 22.54
CA MET A 382 -4.88 9.16 23.13
C MET A 382 -4.77 9.86 24.49
N GLY A 383 -3.86 9.41 25.36
CA GLY A 383 -3.55 10.09 26.62
C GLY A 383 -3.04 11.52 26.39
N MET A 384 -2.18 11.71 25.38
CA MET A 384 -1.69 13.03 25.00
C MET A 384 -2.82 13.94 24.51
N PHE A 385 -3.69 13.43 23.64
CA PHE A 385 -4.84 14.18 23.12
C PHE A 385 -5.80 14.60 24.24
N GLN A 386 -6.12 13.68 25.17
CA GLN A 386 -6.97 13.96 26.33
C GLN A 386 -6.32 15.01 27.25
N TYR A 387 -5.03 14.89 27.53
CA TYR A 387 -4.28 15.87 28.33
C TYR A 387 -4.34 17.26 27.69
N LEU A 388 -4.11 17.37 26.38
CA LEU A 388 -4.19 18.64 25.65
C LEU A 388 -5.59 19.24 25.71
N MET A 389 -6.65 18.45 25.51
CA MET A 389 -8.03 18.93 25.63
C MET A 389 -8.40 19.45 27.02
N MET A 390 -7.86 18.85 28.09
CA MET A 390 -8.15 19.26 29.47
C MET A 390 -7.30 20.45 29.95
N ASN A 391 -6.11 20.66 29.36
CA ASN A 391 -5.14 21.63 29.87
C ASN A 391 -4.90 22.85 28.97
N ILE A 392 -5.25 22.81 27.68
CA ILE A 392 -5.22 23.99 26.79
C ILE A 392 -6.40 24.91 27.13
N LYS A 393 -6.11 26.20 27.31
CA LYS A 393 -7.08 27.29 27.47
C LYS A 393 -6.85 28.35 26.41
N TYR A 394 -7.83 28.58 25.55
CA TYR A 394 -7.74 29.60 24.51
C TYR A 394 -7.67 31.01 25.14
N PRO A 395 -6.58 31.79 24.97
CA PRO A 395 -6.47 33.13 25.56
C PRO A 395 -7.59 34.05 25.09
N ALA A 396 -8.31 34.69 26.02
CA ALA A 396 -9.50 35.49 25.71
C ALA A 396 -9.20 36.68 24.76
N GLU A 397 -7.99 37.22 24.79
CA GLU A 397 -7.53 38.26 23.87
C GLU A 397 -7.38 37.74 22.43
N ALA A 398 -6.79 36.55 22.25
CA ALA A 398 -6.69 35.90 20.95
C ALA A 398 -8.09 35.50 20.40
N GLN A 399 -9.03 35.13 21.28
CA GLN A 399 -10.44 34.92 20.90
C GLN A 399 -11.09 36.21 20.38
N LYS A 400 -10.96 37.33 21.12
CA LYS A 400 -11.50 38.65 20.71
C LYS A 400 -10.93 39.12 19.37
N GLN A 401 -9.63 38.88 19.14
CA GLN A 401 -8.94 39.22 17.90
C GLN A 401 -9.17 38.22 16.76
N LYS A 402 -9.95 37.15 16.99
CA LYS A 402 -10.26 36.07 16.03
C LYS A 402 -9.02 35.36 15.46
N ILE A 403 -7.96 35.27 16.26
CA ILE A 403 -6.68 34.68 15.85
C ILE A 403 -6.78 33.16 15.95
N GLU A 404 -6.74 32.46 14.82
CA GLU A 404 -6.79 31.00 14.73
C GLU A 404 -5.53 30.39 14.08
N GLY A 405 -5.31 29.09 14.31
CA GLY A 405 -4.45 28.27 13.47
C GLY A 405 -3.59 27.27 14.24
N ARG A 406 -2.55 26.76 13.57
CA ARG A 406 -1.63 25.77 14.11
C ARG A 406 -0.32 26.37 14.60
N VAL A 407 -0.03 26.23 15.89
CA VAL A 407 1.28 26.46 16.51
C VAL A 407 2.09 25.16 16.47
N MET A 408 3.37 25.22 16.14
CA MET A 408 4.28 24.07 16.14
C MET A 408 5.29 24.21 17.30
N VAL A 409 5.15 23.38 18.34
CA VAL A 409 6.09 23.36 19.47
C VAL A 409 7.11 22.25 19.26
N GLN A 410 8.39 22.54 19.41
CA GLN A 410 9.47 21.55 19.40
C GLN A 410 10.11 21.49 20.79
N PHE A 411 10.36 20.29 21.28
CA PHE A 411 11.00 20.04 22.58
C PHE A 411 11.87 18.79 22.53
N VAL A 412 12.62 18.52 23.59
CA VAL A 412 13.41 17.30 23.76
C VAL A 412 12.81 16.49 24.90
N VAL A 413 12.52 15.22 24.67
CA VAL A 413 12.24 14.24 25.73
C VAL A 413 13.57 13.60 26.09
N ASN A 414 14.04 13.78 27.33
CA ASN A 414 15.33 13.27 27.76
C ASN A 414 15.30 11.76 28.10
N GLU A 415 16.45 11.19 28.49
CA GLU A 415 16.63 9.76 28.80
C GLU A 415 15.76 9.23 29.97
N ILE A 416 15.21 10.13 30.80
CA ILE A 416 14.30 9.84 31.91
C ILE A 416 12.84 10.23 31.61
N GLY A 417 12.53 10.65 30.37
CA GLY A 417 11.18 11.00 29.94
C GLY A 417 10.72 12.42 30.26
N LYS A 418 11.58 13.27 30.84
CA LYS A 418 11.23 14.66 31.16
C LYS A 418 11.38 15.54 29.91
N ILE A 419 10.51 16.54 29.79
CA ILE A 419 10.59 17.55 28.72
C ILE A 419 11.63 18.63 29.08
N GLU A 420 12.49 18.93 28.11
CA GLU A 420 13.52 19.96 28.15
C GLU A 420 13.59 20.73 26.82
N SER A 421 14.24 21.90 26.81
CA SER A 421 14.53 22.70 25.60
C SER A 421 13.33 22.94 24.68
N SER A 422 12.16 23.24 25.26
CA SER A 422 10.96 23.59 24.49
C SER A 422 11.09 24.96 23.82
N LYS A 423 10.65 25.04 22.57
CA LYS A 423 10.65 26.25 21.75
C LYS A 423 9.53 26.21 20.71
N ILE A 424 9.07 27.38 20.28
CA ILE A 424 8.21 27.49 19.11
C ILE A 424 9.05 27.33 17.85
N LEU A 425 8.68 26.36 17.00
CA LEU A 425 9.28 26.14 15.69
C LEU A 425 8.56 26.94 14.59
N ARG A 426 7.25 27.09 14.71
CA ARG A 426 6.42 27.95 13.86
C ARG A 426 5.21 28.43 14.67
N GLY A 427 5.27 29.70 15.05
CA GLY A 427 4.23 30.37 15.79
C GLY A 427 3.09 30.87 14.90
N ILE A 428 2.13 31.53 15.54
CA ILE A 428 1.08 32.33 14.88
C ILE A 428 0.98 33.70 15.52
N ASP A 429 0.82 33.71 16.84
CA ASP A 429 0.65 34.91 17.65
C ASP A 429 1.24 34.66 19.04
N PRO A 430 1.93 35.63 19.66
CA PRO A 430 2.56 35.46 20.98
C PRO A 430 1.63 34.92 22.06
N LEU A 431 0.33 35.22 22.03
CA LEU A 431 -0.65 34.74 23.01
C LEU A 431 -0.89 33.23 22.89
N LEU A 432 -1.07 32.74 21.66
CA LEU A 432 -1.27 31.31 21.38
C LEU A 432 0.03 30.51 21.56
N ASP A 433 1.15 31.11 21.19
CA ASP A 433 2.49 30.56 21.32
C ASP A 433 2.88 30.37 22.80
N ALA A 434 2.59 31.36 23.65
CA ALA A 434 2.83 31.28 25.09
C ALA A 434 1.99 30.19 25.76
N GLU A 435 0.70 30.07 25.41
CA GLU A 435 -0.17 29.00 25.93
C GLU A 435 0.30 27.61 25.46
N ALA A 436 0.68 27.47 24.19
CA ALA A 436 1.22 26.23 23.65
C ALA A 436 2.51 25.79 24.39
N LEU A 437 3.42 26.72 24.67
CA LEU A 437 4.60 26.46 25.50
C LEU A 437 4.24 26.08 26.93
N ARG A 438 3.30 26.79 27.58
CA ARG A 438 2.87 26.51 28.96
C ARG A 438 2.36 25.08 29.10
N VAL A 439 1.50 24.63 28.19
CA VAL A 439 0.91 23.29 28.22
C VAL A 439 1.97 22.22 27.97
N VAL A 440 2.86 22.40 26.99
CA VAL A 440 3.96 21.47 26.73
C VAL A 440 4.91 21.36 27.92
N ASN A 441 5.26 22.47 28.56
CA ASN A 441 6.13 22.46 29.74
C ASN A 441 5.48 21.86 30.99
N SER A 442 4.15 21.71 31.00
CA SER A 442 3.37 21.17 32.13
C SER A 442 3.04 19.68 31.98
N MET A 443 3.54 19.02 30.92
CA MET A 443 3.23 17.60 30.65
C MET A 443 3.85 16.65 31.68
N PRO A 444 3.19 15.51 31.97
CA PRO A 444 3.80 14.44 32.77
C PRO A 444 5.02 13.81 32.07
N ASN A 445 5.84 13.09 32.83
CA ASN A 445 6.98 12.34 32.28
C ASN A 445 6.52 11.32 31.24
N TRP A 446 7.19 11.30 30.09
CA TRP A 446 7.00 10.38 28.99
C TRP A 446 7.74 9.06 29.24
N THR A 447 7.40 8.01 28.50
CA THR A 447 8.34 6.92 28.26
C THR A 447 9.42 7.43 27.31
N PRO A 448 10.72 7.36 27.68
CA PRO A 448 11.82 7.85 26.84
C PRO A 448 11.97 6.98 25.57
N GLY A 449 12.49 7.58 24.50
CA GLY A 449 12.81 6.84 23.28
C GLY A 449 14.06 5.98 23.44
N LYS A 450 14.18 4.92 22.62
CA LYS A 450 15.34 4.01 22.64
C LYS A 450 16.06 3.92 21.30
N GLN A 451 17.38 3.75 21.37
CA GLN A 451 18.26 3.48 20.25
C GLN A 451 19.30 2.43 20.67
N GLY A 452 19.38 1.29 19.97
CA GLY A 452 20.29 0.19 20.34
C GLY A 452 20.03 -0.34 21.75
N GLY A 453 18.76 -0.40 22.17
CA GLY A 453 18.33 -0.86 23.49
C GLY A 453 18.60 0.10 24.66
N LYS A 454 19.21 1.28 24.43
CA LYS A 454 19.45 2.30 25.46
C LYS A 454 18.48 3.46 25.33
N ASN A 455 18.01 4.00 26.46
CA ASN A 455 17.24 5.24 26.47
C ASN A 455 18.12 6.37 25.92
N VAL A 456 17.54 7.25 25.10
CA VAL A 456 18.22 8.39 24.49
C VAL A 456 17.34 9.64 24.51
N SER A 457 17.96 10.82 24.53
CA SER A 457 17.25 12.09 24.39
C SER A 457 16.77 12.29 22.95
N VAL A 458 15.46 12.49 22.74
CA VAL A 458 14.83 12.57 21.42
C VAL A 458 14.13 13.92 21.21
N ARG A 459 14.38 14.56 20.05
CA ARG A 459 13.71 15.79 19.62
C ARG A 459 12.31 15.46 19.09
N TYR A 460 11.28 15.95 19.76
CA TYR A 460 9.88 15.79 19.38
C TYR A 460 9.28 17.11 18.88
N THR A 461 8.32 17.07 17.95
CA THR A 461 7.62 18.26 17.46
C THR A 461 6.11 18.03 17.44
N LEU A 462 5.39 18.78 18.27
CA LEU A 462 3.95 18.66 18.49
C LEU A 462 3.18 19.81 17.81
N PRO A 463 2.27 19.52 16.86
CA PRO A 463 1.33 20.50 16.33
C PRO A 463 0.15 20.71 17.30
N ILE A 464 -0.07 21.95 17.75
CA ILE A 464 -1.25 22.34 18.53
C ILE A 464 -2.12 23.24 17.65
N GLN A 465 -3.41 22.92 17.53
CA GLN A 465 -4.37 23.63 16.69
C GLN A 465 -5.36 24.41 17.55
N PHE A 466 -5.34 25.73 17.42
CA PHE A 466 -6.38 26.62 17.90
C PHE A 466 -7.40 26.87 16.77
N LYS A 467 -8.68 26.79 17.12
CA LYS A 467 -9.82 27.09 16.24
C LYS A 467 -10.96 27.58 17.12
N LEU A 468 -11.62 28.66 16.74
CA LEU A 468 -12.76 29.19 17.46
C LEU A 468 -14.00 28.38 17.09
N GLN A 469 -14.86 28.19 18.07
CA GLN A 469 -16.19 27.66 17.85
C GLN A 469 -17.05 28.84 17.39
N ASN A 470 -17.69 28.74 16.23
CA ASN A 470 -18.60 29.78 15.76
C ASN A 470 -19.84 29.77 16.66
N ASP A 471 -19.87 30.70 17.62
CA ASP A 471 -21.08 31.05 18.35
C ASP A 471 -22.08 31.65 17.35
N GLY A 472 -22.99 30.78 16.89
CA GLY A 472 -24.09 31.18 16.02
C GLY A 472 -24.95 32.24 16.71
N LYS A 473 -25.16 33.37 16.03
CA LYS A 473 -26.22 34.31 16.42
C LYS A 473 -27.55 33.56 16.55
N LYS A 474 -28.28 33.87 17.61
CA LYS A 474 -29.63 33.35 17.86
C LYS A 474 -30.62 33.99 16.89
N ASP A 475 -30.77 33.41 15.70
CA ASP A 475 -31.86 33.73 14.78
C ASP A 475 -32.68 32.46 14.48
N VAL A 476 -33.78 32.32 15.24
CA VAL A 476 -34.93 31.39 15.08
C VAL A 476 -34.68 29.86 15.16
N GLU A 477 -35.21 29.25 16.22
CA GLU A 477 -35.21 27.78 16.44
C GLU A 477 -36.06 26.99 15.42
N THR A 478 -35.61 25.79 15.02
CA THR A 478 -36.51 24.68 14.64
C THR A 478 -36.09 23.33 15.27
N SER A 479 -36.61 23.09 16.48
CA SER A 479 -36.98 21.82 17.15
C SER A 479 -36.10 20.54 17.12
N LYS A 480 -35.17 20.29 16.17
CA LYS A 480 -34.52 18.97 16.01
C LYS A 480 -33.30 18.70 16.91
N ASP A 481 -32.51 19.72 17.27
CA ASP A 481 -31.25 19.47 18.02
C ASP A 481 -31.42 19.15 19.52
N LYS A 482 -32.57 19.49 20.13
CA LYS A 482 -32.88 19.09 21.52
C LYS A 482 -32.98 17.56 21.70
N ALA A 483 -33.18 16.80 20.62
CA ALA A 483 -33.16 15.33 20.66
C ALA A 483 -31.73 14.75 20.65
N ARG A 484 -30.80 15.39 19.93
CA ARG A 484 -29.44 14.84 19.71
C ARG A 484 -28.57 14.93 20.96
N THR A 485 -28.62 16.05 21.67
CA THR A 485 -27.89 16.21 22.96
C THR A 485 -28.39 15.22 24.01
N LYS A 486 -29.72 15.05 24.14
CA LYS A 486 -30.30 14.03 25.04
C LYS A 486 -29.85 12.60 24.69
N SER A 487 -29.71 12.27 23.41
CA SER A 487 -29.26 10.94 22.98
C SER A 487 -27.80 10.64 23.34
N GLN A 488 -26.91 11.63 23.24
CA GLN A 488 -25.49 11.45 23.62
C GLN A 488 -25.28 11.42 25.13
N GLU A 489 -26.11 12.12 25.89
CA GLU A 489 -26.08 12.13 27.35
C GLU A 489 -26.66 10.84 27.95
N ALA A 490 -27.69 10.26 27.32
CA ALA A 490 -28.21 8.93 27.66
C ALA A 490 -27.16 7.82 27.42
N VAL A 491 -26.51 7.80 26.24
CA VAL A 491 -25.48 6.79 25.90
C VAL A 491 -24.30 6.81 26.86
N ARG A 492 -23.97 7.95 27.48
CA ARG A 492 -22.90 8.04 28.49
C ARG A 492 -23.28 7.41 29.83
N LYS A 493 -24.56 7.41 30.21
CA LYS A 493 -25.02 6.81 31.48
C LYS A 493 -25.06 5.28 31.45
N ASP A 494 -25.16 4.68 30.26
CA ASP A 494 -25.21 3.22 30.11
C ASP A 494 -23.81 2.56 30.04
N ILE A 495 -22.71 3.32 30.15
CA ILE A 495 -21.35 2.76 30.19
C ILE A 495 -21.04 2.32 31.63
N LEU A 496 -20.75 1.03 31.81
CA LEU A 496 -20.42 0.48 33.13
C LEU A 496 -19.01 0.92 33.56
N VAL A 497 -18.86 1.45 34.77
CA VAL A 497 -17.54 1.76 35.36
C VAL A 497 -17.27 0.81 36.52
N VAL A 498 -16.05 0.29 36.60
CA VAL A 498 -15.58 -0.65 37.62
C VAL A 498 -14.27 -0.10 38.20
N VAL A 499 -14.24 0.25 39.48
CA VAL A 499 -13.04 0.73 40.19
C VAL A 499 -12.61 -0.35 41.18
N ASP A 500 -11.39 -0.86 41.05
CA ASP A 500 -10.83 -1.94 41.89
C ASP A 500 -11.76 -3.15 42.08
N GLY A 501 -12.43 -3.54 41.00
CA GLY A 501 -13.40 -4.65 40.97
C GLY A 501 -14.81 -4.32 41.45
N LYS A 502 -15.09 -3.09 41.90
CA LYS A 502 -16.42 -2.64 42.33
C LYS A 502 -17.08 -1.78 41.26
N ILE A 503 -18.32 -2.10 40.89
CA ILE A 503 -19.12 -1.30 39.95
C ILE A 503 -19.50 0.06 40.59
N VAL A 504 -19.30 1.15 39.86
CA VAL A 504 -19.65 2.52 40.27
C VAL A 504 -20.44 3.25 39.18
N PRO A 505 -21.25 4.27 39.51
CA PRO A 505 -21.89 5.14 38.52
C PRO A 505 -20.85 5.91 37.68
N PHE A 506 -21.18 6.20 36.42
CA PHE A 506 -20.30 6.92 35.49
C PHE A 506 -19.89 8.30 36.02
N GLU A 507 -20.78 8.98 36.75
CA GLU A 507 -20.55 10.30 37.35
C GLU A 507 -19.32 10.31 38.27
N LYS A 508 -19.05 9.20 38.99
CA LYS A 508 -17.91 9.08 39.91
C LYS A 508 -16.56 9.05 39.20
N LEU A 509 -16.50 8.77 37.90
CA LEU A 509 -15.25 8.81 37.13
C LEU A 509 -14.62 10.21 37.13
N ASN A 510 -15.45 11.27 37.22
CA ASN A 510 -15.01 12.66 37.28
C ASN A 510 -14.47 13.07 38.67
N GLU A 511 -14.73 12.27 39.70
CA GLU A 511 -14.31 12.53 41.10
C GLU A 511 -12.97 11.85 41.45
N ILE A 512 -12.46 10.96 40.58
CA ILE A 512 -11.19 10.25 40.79
C ILE A 512 -10.02 11.16 40.39
N ASP A 513 -9.12 11.47 41.34
CA ASP A 513 -7.86 12.16 41.03
C ASP A 513 -7.00 11.29 40.09
N PRO A 514 -6.67 11.76 38.87
CA PRO A 514 -5.87 11.01 37.90
C PRO A 514 -4.50 10.54 38.43
N LYS A 515 -3.95 11.19 39.46
CA LYS A 515 -2.66 10.81 40.08
C LYS A 515 -2.72 9.45 40.78
N ASN A 516 -3.90 9.07 41.28
CA ASN A 516 -4.10 7.86 42.06
C ASN A 516 -4.46 6.64 41.20
N ILE A 517 -4.54 6.82 39.87
CA ILE A 517 -4.86 5.75 38.93
C ILE A 517 -3.57 5.01 38.52
N GLU A 518 -3.59 3.69 38.62
CA GLU A 518 -2.53 2.81 38.15
C GLU A 518 -2.75 2.44 36.68
N ASN A 519 -3.98 2.06 36.32
CA ASN A 519 -4.34 1.64 34.97
C ASN A 519 -5.82 1.93 34.66
N ILE A 520 -6.13 2.21 33.38
CA ILE A 520 -7.51 2.24 32.87
C ILE A 520 -7.60 1.34 31.65
N ASN A 521 -8.42 0.30 31.74
CA ASN A 521 -8.67 -0.66 30.67
C ASN A 521 -10.13 -0.60 30.23
N VAL A 522 -10.39 -0.44 28.93
CA VAL A 522 -11.76 -0.31 28.39
C VAL A 522 -12.11 -1.55 27.56
N LEU A 523 -13.02 -2.36 28.09
CA LEU A 523 -13.58 -3.51 27.39
C LEU A 523 -14.74 -3.05 26.50
N LYS A 524 -14.77 -3.56 25.26
CA LYS A 524 -15.82 -3.30 24.27
C LYS A 524 -16.34 -4.60 23.68
N ASP A 525 -17.55 -4.54 23.13
CA ASP A 525 -18.22 -5.62 22.41
C ASP A 525 -18.20 -6.94 23.20
N LYS A 526 -17.95 -8.08 22.53
CA LYS A 526 -18.08 -9.43 23.10
C LYS A 526 -17.34 -9.62 24.44
N LYS A 527 -16.13 -9.06 24.62
CA LYS A 527 -15.35 -9.23 25.86
C LYS A 527 -15.99 -8.53 27.06
N ALA A 528 -16.71 -7.43 26.84
CA ALA A 528 -17.43 -6.73 27.89
C ALA A 528 -18.68 -7.52 28.32
N THR A 529 -19.42 -8.06 27.36
CA THR A 529 -20.62 -8.88 27.60
C THR A 529 -20.27 -10.25 28.21
N GLU A 530 -19.12 -10.83 27.88
CA GLU A 530 -18.64 -12.11 28.43
C GLU A 530 -18.28 -12.03 29.92
N LEU A 531 -17.71 -10.91 30.37
CA LEU A 531 -17.30 -10.70 31.77
C LEU A 531 -18.37 -10.04 32.65
N TYR A 532 -19.21 -9.16 32.09
CA TYR A 532 -20.19 -8.35 32.85
C TYR A 532 -21.64 -8.52 32.38
N GLY A 533 -21.90 -9.49 31.49
CA GLY A 533 -23.23 -9.80 30.98
C GLY A 533 -23.88 -8.64 30.23
N ASP A 534 -25.20 -8.59 30.28
CA ASP A 534 -26.00 -7.54 29.63
C ASP A 534 -25.64 -6.12 30.05
N LYS A 535 -25.10 -5.93 31.27
CA LYS A 535 -24.63 -4.63 31.77
C LYS A 535 -23.36 -4.14 31.08
N GLY A 536 -22.62 -5.01 30.40
CA GLY A 536 -21.42 -4.67 29.62
C GLY A 536 -21.69 -4.35 28.15
N LYS A 537 -22.94 -4.43 27.67
CA LYS A 537 -23.29 -4.28 26.23
C LYS A 537 -22.83 -2.95 25.61
N ASN A 538 -22.84 -1.87 26.38
CA ASN A 538 -22.42 -0.54 25.93
C ASN A 538 -20.96 -0.20 26.29
N GLY A 539 -20.18 -1.19 26.73
CA GLY A 539 -18.78 -1.07 27.13
C GLY A 539 -18.58 -1.01 28.65
N VAL A 540 -17.39 -1.41 29.10
CA VAL A 540 -16.99 -1.40 30.51
C VAL A 540 -15.64 -0.70 30.66
N ILE A 541 -15.57 0.31 31.54
CA ILE A 541 -14.34 1.00 31.93
C ILE A 541 -13.88 0.40 33.25
N ILE A 542 -12.73 -0.28 33.25
CA ILE A 542 -12.08 -0.80 34.44
C ILE A 542 -10.96 0.17 34.83
N VAL A 543 -11.04 0.72 36.03
CA VAL A 543 -10.03 1.58 36.65
C VAL A 543 -9.37 0.80 37.79
N THR A 544 -8.05 0.65 37.74
CA THR A 544 -7.25 0.13 38.85
C THR A 544 -6.57 1.31 39.53
N MET A 545 -6.75 1.45 40.84
CA MET A 545 -6.11 2.47 41.65
C MET A 545 -4.75 1.98 42.16
N ARG A 546 -3.81 2.91 42.34
CA ARG A 546 -2.53 2.62 43.02
C ARG A 546 -2.80 2.34 44.49
N LYS A 547 -2.21 1.28 45.03
CA LYS A 547 -2.21 0.95 46.46
C LYS A 547 -1.15 1.73 47.23
#